data_AF-A0A962IX16-F1
#
_entry.id   AF-A0A962IX16-F1
#
_cell.length_a   1.000
_cell.length_b   1.000
_cell.length_c   1.000
_cell.angle_alpha   90.00
_cell.angle_beta   90.00
_cell.angle_gamma   90.00
#
_symmetry.space_group_name_H-M   'P 1'
#
loop_
_entity.id
_entity.type
_entity.pdbx_description
1 polymer ?
#
loop_
_entity_poly.entity_id
_entity_poly.type
_entity_poly.pdbx_seq_one_letter_code
_entity_poly.pdbx_strand_id
1 'polypeptide(L)' 'TLPTYHTAALSTDNLAKEYFGEQGMLGYVEGVQRKEIRQGIACVKHQNMAGSDIGDDHKGYFAGEAALKAGGKDNTMNQF' A
#
# COMPACT_ATOMS: atom_id res chain seq x y z
N THR A 1 11.11 20.97 17.30
CA THR A 1 11.69 20.39 16.06
C THR A 1 10.58 19.65 15.31
N LEU A 2 10.68 19.49 13.98
CA LEU A 2 9.65 18.87 13.12
C LEU A 2 10.21 17.66 12.32
N PRO A 3 10.65 16.58 12.99
CA PRO A 3 11.36 15.48 12.34
C PRO A 3 10.52 14.74 11.28
N THR A 4 9.22 14.55 11.53
CA THR A 4 8.31 13.91 10.57
C THR A 4 8.09 14.77 9.33
N TYR A 5 8.01 16.10 9.49
CA TYR A 5 7.86 17.03 8.38
C TYR A 5 9.05 16.95 7.42
N HIS A 6 10.28 17.05 7.95
CA HIS A 6 11.48 16.96 7.12
C HIS A 6 11.63 15.59 6.46
N THR A 7 11.29 14.51 7.17
CA THR A 7 11.40 13.15 6.64
C THR A 7 10.43 12.92 5.49
N ALA A 8 9.15 13.31 5.66
CA ALA A 8 8.14 13.15 4.61
C ALA A 8 8.43 14.01 3.38
N ALA A 9 8.90 15.25 3.58
CA ALA A 9 9.29 16.13 2.47
C ALA A 9 10.47 15.54 1.67
N LEU A 10 11.52 15.08 2.36
CA LEU A 10 12.70 14.50 1.72
C LEU A 10 12.38 13.18 1.01
N SER A 11 11.60 12.29 1.64
CA SER A 11 11.23 11.02 1.01
C SER A 11 10.38 11.21 -0.24
N THR A 12 9.49 12.21 -0.23
CA THR A 12 8.65 12.55 -1.38
C THR A 12 9.47 13.14 -2.53
N ASP A 13 10.41 14.06 -2.22
CA ASP A 13 11.31 14.66 -3.22
C ASP A 13 12.22 13.61 -3.88
N ASN A 14 12.81 12.71 -3.10
CA ASN A 14 13.65 11.62 -3.62
C ASN A 14 12.83 10.66 -4.51
N LEU A 15 11.65 10.24 -4.05
CA LEU A 15 10.76 9.38 -4.84
C LEU A 15 10.38 10.04 -6.17
N ALA A 16 10.01 11.33 -6.16
CA ALA A 16 9.66 12.04 -7.39
C ALA A 16 10.84 12.13 -8.36
N LYS A 17 12.05 12.41 -7.87
CA LYS A 17 13.27 12.47 -8.68
C LYS A 17 13.60 11.15 -9.36
N GLU A 18 13.51 10.04 -8.63
CA GLU A 18 13.80 8.70 -9.16
C GLU A 18 12.69 8.25 -10.11
N TYR A 19 11.43 8.43 -9.71
CA TYR A 19 10.27 7.94 -10.45
C TYR A 19 10.01 8.68 -11.75
N PHE A 20 10.21 10.00 -11.78
CA PHE A 20 10.06 10.81 -12.99
C PHE A 20 11.39 11.05 -13.71
N GLY A 21 12.50 10.58 -13.14
CA GLY A 21 13.82 10.55 -13.76
C GLY A 21 14.03 9.30 -14.61
N GLU A 22 15.30 8.93 -14.83
CA GLU A 22 15.68 7.83 -15.73
C GLU A 22 15.23 6.45 -15.24
N GLN A 23 15.09 6.25 -13.92
CA GLN A 23 14.72 4.95 -13.36
C GLN A 23 13.24 4.61 -13.56
N GLY A 24 12.37 5.61 -13.73
CA GLY A 24 10.94 5.38 -13.91
C GLY A 24 10.36 4.57 -12.74
N MET A 25 9.55 3.57 -13.09
CA MET A 25 8.94 2.65 -12.12
C MET A 25 9.94 1.94 -11.21
N LEU A 26 11.19 1.72 -11.67
CA LEU A 26 12.20 1.04 -10.87
C LEU A 26 12.54 1.83 -9.59
N GLY A 27 12.53 3.17 -9.66
CA GLY A 27 12.75 4.03 -8.49
C GLY A 27 11.74 3.75 -7.37
N TYR A 28 10.46 3.61 -7.72
CA TYR A 28 9.44 3.20 -6.76
C TYR A 28 9.62 1.75 -6.27
N VAL A 29 9.79 0.80 -7.19
CA VAL A 29 9.85 -0.63 -6.86
C VAL A 29 11.05 -0.95 -5.96
N GLU A 30 12.23 -0.44 -6.29
CA GLU A 30 13.46 -0.67 -5.53
C GLU A 30 13.53 0.19 -4.26
N GLY A 31 13.18 1.47 -4.39
CA GLY A 31 13.29 2.46 -3.34
C GLY A 31 12.27 2.30 -2.22
N VAL A 32 11.07 1.82 -2.54
CA VAL A 32 9.93 1.70 -1.62
C VAL A 32 9.47 0.25 -1.50
N GLN A 33 8.84 -0.31 -2.54
CA GLN A 33 8.06 -1.55 -2.44
C GLN A 33 8.88 -2.75 -1.96
N ARG A 34 10.07 -2.98 -2.56
CA ARG A 34 10.95 -4.09 -2.15
C ARG A 34 11.51 -3.90 -0.74
N LYS A 35 11.71 -2.67 -0.28
CA LYS A 35 12.16 -2.39 1.09
C LYS A 35 11.06 -2.68 2.09
N GLU A 36 9.83 -2.23 1.80
CA GLU A 36 8.66 -2.53 2.65
C GLU A 36 8.45 -4.03 2.81
N ILE A 37 8.54 -4.81 1.72
CA ILE A 37 8.46 -6.28 1.77
C ILE A 37 9.57 -6.86 2.64
N ARG A 38 10.83 -6.47 2.44
CA ARG A 38 11.97 -6.99 3.22
C ARG A 38 11.90 -6.65 4.70
N GLN A 39 11.31 -5.51 5.04
CA GLN A 39 11.18 -5.04 6.42
C GLN A 39 9.89 -5.50 7.09
N GLY A 40 9.00 -6.19 6.36
CA GLY A 40 7.70 -6.63 6.89
C GLY A 40 6.76 -5.47 7.22
N ILE A 41 6.85 -4.36 6.48
CA ILE A 41 5.98 -3.20 6.68
C ILE A 41 4.57 -3.55 6.17
N ALA A 42 3.56 -3.44 7.05
CA ALA A 42 2.19 -3.82 6.72
C ALA A 42 1.57 -3.01 5.56
N CYS A 43 2.08 -1.80 5.29
CA CYS A 43 1.64 -0.95 4.18
C CYS A 43 1.80 -1.58 2.78
N VAL A 44 2.62 -2.64 2.62
CA VAL A 44 2.63 -3.42 1.36
C VAL A 44 1.22 -3.89 1.03
N LYS A 45 0.46 -4.31 2.05
CA LYS A 45 -0.97 -4.65 1.97
C LYS A 45 -1.83 -3.45 2.38
N HIS A 46 -1.67 -2.34 1.64
CA HIS A 46 -2.33 -1.07 1.94
C HIS A 46 -3.87 -1.18 2.03
N GLN A 47 -4.50 -2.12 1.33
CA GLN A 47 -5.95 -2.37 1.44
C GLN A 47 -6.33 -2.90 2.84
N ASN A 48 -5.61 -3.90 3.34
CA ASN A 48 -5.79 -4.40 4.72
C ASN A 48 -5.49 -3.29 5.74
N MET A 49 -4.40 -2.54 5.56
CA MET A 49 -4.07 -1.40 6.43
C MET A 49 -5.13 -0.29 6.41
N ALA A 50 -5.86 -0.12 5.29
CA ALA A 50 -6.99 0.78 5.17
C ALA A 50 -8.31 0.18 5.72
N GLY A 51 -8.28 -1.05 6.25
CA GLY A 51 -9.43 -1.71 6.87
C GLY A 51 -10.37 -2.43 5.91
N SER A 52 -9.92 -2.75 4.68
CA SER A 52 -10.79 -3.43 3.70
C SER A 52 -11.35 -4.77 4.21
N ASP A 53 -10.56 -5.55 4.95
CA ASP A 53 -11.01 -6.85 5.48
C ASP A 53 -12.11 -6.68 6.53
N ILE A 54 -11.98 -5.68 7.41
CA ILE A 54 -13.02 -5.31 8.39
C ILE A 54 -14.30 -4.88 7.66
N GLY A 55 -14.16 -4.13 6.57
CA GLY A 55 -15.28 -3.75 5.73
C GLY A 55 -15.98 -4.96 5.09
N ASP A 56 -15.23 -5.95 4.63
CA ASP A 56 -15.77 -7.16 4.02
C ASP A 56 -16.45 -8.09 5.04
N ASP A 57 -15.91 -8.19 6.25
CA ASP A 57 -16.54 -8.90 7.37
C ASP A 57 -17.86 -8.23 7.75
N HIS A 58 -17.86 -6.91 7.87
CA HIS A 58 -19.07 -6.14 8.14
C HIS A 58 -20.14 -6.36 7.06
N LYS A 59 -19.76 -6.27 5.77
CA LYS A 59 -20.69 -6.55 4.67
C LYS A 59 -21.20 -7.98 4.70
N GLY A 60 -20.33 -8.95 5.00
CA GLY A 60 -20.70 -10.35 5.14
C GLY A 60 -21.72 -10.58 6.25
N TYR A 61 -21.59 -9.87 7.37
CA TYR A 61 -22.54 -9.94 8.48
C TYR A 61 -23.95 -9.50 8.09
N PHE A 62 -24.10 -8.45 7.28
CA PHE A 62 -25.41 -7.90 6.90
C PHE A 62 -26.01 -8.48 5.61
N ALA A 63 -25.17 -8.83 4.63
CA ALA A 63 -25.62 -9.24 3.29
C ALA A 63 -25.30 -10.70 2.95
N GLY A 64 -24.64 -11.45 3.83
CA GLY A 64 -24.31 -12.86 3.64
C GLY A 64 -23.58 -13.11 2.31
N GLU A 65 -24.07 -14.06 1.52
CA GLU A 65 -23.50 -14.41 0.22
C GLU A 65 -23.66 -13.31 -0.85
N ALA A 66 -24.62 -12.40 -0.68
CA ALA A 66 -24.84 -11.27 -1.60
C ALA A 66 -23.91 -10.08 -1.34
N ALA A 67 -23.02 -10.17 -0.34
CA ALA A 67 -22.11 -9.10 0.04
C ALA A 67 -21.13 -8.74 -1.09
N LEU A 68 -21.13 -7.48 -1.52
CA LEU A 68 -20.15 -6.96 -2.49
C LEU A 68 -18.81 -6.65 -1.80
N LYS A 69 -17.94 -7.67 -1.74
CA LYS A 69 -16.62 -7.61 -1.08
C LYS A 69 -15.56 -6.92 -1.93
N ALA A 70 -14.61 -6.25 -1.28
CA ALA A 70 -13.42 -5.65 -1.90
C ALA A 70 -12.31 -6.70 -2.12
N GLY A 71 -12.31 -7.76 -1.31
CA GLY A 71 -11.54 -8.98 -1.53
C GLY A 71 -11.99 -9.74 -2.80
N GLY A 72 -11.16 -10.68 -3.24
CA GLY A 72 -11.44 -11.50 -4.42
C GLY A 72 -10.17 -11.89 -5.17
N LYS A 73 -10.35 -12.55 -6.32
CA LYS A 73 -9.24 -13.04 -7.16
C LYS A 73 -8.28 -11.92 -7.57
N ASP A 74 -8.83 -10.77 -7.96
CA ASP A 74 -8.05 -9.64 -8.49
C ASP A 74 -7.56 -8.67 -7.41
N ASN A 75 -7.72 -9.02 -6.13
CA ASN A 75 -7.22 -8.21 -5.03
C ASN A 75 -5.69 -8.17 -5.03
N THR A 76 -5.12 -6.98 -5.01
CA THR A 76 -3.66 -6.77 -5.07
C THR A 76 -2.93 -7.38 -3.88
N MET A 77 -3.59 -7.55 -2.73
CA MET A 77 -3.01 -8.22 -1.57
C MET A 77 -2.61 -9.68 -1.83
N ASN A 78 -3.15 -10.32 -2.88
CA ASN A 78 -2.78 -11.69 -3.27
C ASN A 78 -1.40 -11.75 -3.96
N GLN A 79 -0.80 -10.60 -4.28
CA GLN A 79 0.50 -10.49 -4.93
C GLN A 79 1.64 -10.19 -3.93
N PHE A 80 1.31 -10.07 -2.63
CA PHE A 80 2.21 -9.63 -1.57
C PHE A 80 2.10 -10.47 -0.29
#